data_AF-A0A645I8F6-F1
#
_entry.id   AF-A0A645I8F6-F1
#
_cell.length_a   1.000
_cell.length_b   1.000
_cell.length_c   1.000
_cell.angle_alpha   90.00
_cell.angle_beta   90.00
_cell.angle_gamma   90.00
#
_symmetry.space_group_name_H-M   'P 1'
#
loop_
_entity.id
_entity.type
_entity.pdbx_description
1 polymer ?
#
loop_
_entity_poly.entity_id
_entity_poly.type
_entity_poly.pdbx_seq_one_letter_code
_entity_poly.pdbx_strand_id
1 'polypeptide(L)'
;MENRLYMLADASLTLSYTSGLLTPLVFGVGVGGTVRYLPEDYHWWIEGMARILFDTGLNPKFRVNLAGEIDYLLTPNFRTYGGLSISNNFGTICAYAGGQYRIW
;
A
#
# COMPACT_ATOMS: atom_id res chain seq x y z
N MET A 1 -25.58 10.01 -7.24
CA MET A 1 -24.53 10.78 -6.52
C MET A 1 -23.27 10.45 -7.28
N GLU A 2 -22.62 11.42 -7.92
CA GLU A 2 -21.60 11.23 -8.96
C GLU A 2 -20.45 10.27 -8.59
N ASN A 3 -20.01 9.45 -9.56
CA ASN A 3 -18.81 8.59 -9.45
C ASN A 3 -17.59 9.41 -9.03
N ARG A 4 -16.79 8.91 -8.09
CA ARG A 4 -15.63 9.64 -7.56
C ARG A 4 -14.32 8.89 -7.76
N LEU A 5 -13.34 9.60 -8.28
CA LEU A 5 -11.96 9.16 -8.35
C LEU A 5 -11.13 9.94 -7.33
N TYR A 6 -10.57 9.23 -6.37
CA TYR A 6 -9.69 9.79 -5.35
C TYR A 6 -8.25 9.45 -5.69
N MET A 7 -7.38 10.46 -5.65
CA MET A 7 -5.94 10.28 -5.82
C MET A 7 -5.22 10.92 -4.64
N LEU A 8 -4.29 10.18 -4.06
CA LEU A 8 -3.43 10.64 -2.98
C LEU A 8 -2.00 10.32 -3.35
N ALA A 9 -1.10 11.29 -3.18
CA ALA A 9 0.33 11.09 -3.30
C ALA A 9 0.98 11.34 -1.95
N ASP A 10 1.93 10.49 -1.57
CA ASP A 10 2.67 10.60 -0.33
C ASP A 10 4.17 10.50 -0.57
N ALA A 11 4.94 11.19 0.26
CA ALA A 11 6.39 11.11 0.27
C ALA A 11 6.88 11.00 1.71
N SER A 12 7.96 10.26 1.90
CA SER A 12 8.55 9.98 3.20
C SER A 12 10.07 10.04 3.09
N LEU A 13 10.70 10.65 4.10
CA LEU A 13 12.14 10.70 4.28
C LEU A 13 12.45 10.11 5.65
N THR A 14 13.39 9.18 5.69
CA THR A 14 13.81 8.52 6.92
C THR A 14 15.33 8.65 7.04
N LEU A 15 15.80 9.10 8.20
CA LEU A 15 17.21 9.12 8.55
C LEU A 15 17.36 8.44 9.91
N SER A 16 18.18 7.41 9.98
CA SER A 16 18.39 6.63 11.19
C SER A 16 19.87 6.44 11.44
N TYR A 17 20.28 6.50 12.71
CA TYR A 17 21.64 6.23 13.15
C TYR A 17 21.63 5.12 14.20
N THR A 18 22.51 4.14 14.05
CA THR A 18 22.68 3.05 15.01
C THR A 18 24.17 2.81 15.22
N SER A 19 24.63 3.05 16.45
CA SER A 19 26.03 2.81 16.83
C SER A 19 26.35 1.32 16.85
N GLY A 20 27.58 0.95 16.48
CA GLY A 20 28.06 -0.44 16.52
C GLY A 20 27.82 -1.27 15.26
N LEU A 21 27.19 -0.72 14.22
CA LEU A 21 27.07 -1.36 12.90
C LEU A 21 28.16 -0.86 11.94
N LEU A 22 28.54 -1.70 10.97
CA LEU A 22 29.46 -1.34 9.87
C LEU A 22 28.93 -0.19 9.01
N THR A 23 27.61 -0.11 8.83
CA THR A 23 26.91 1.00 8.18
C THR A 23 26.00 1.68 9.21
N PRO A 24 26.54 2.58 10.04
CA PRO A 24 25.81 3.13 11.18
C PRO A 24 24.76 4.18 10.79
N LEU A 25 24.85 4.74 9.58
CA LEU A 25 23.87 5.68 9.04
C LEU A 25 23.02 4.99 7.98
N VAL A 26 21.69 5.05 8.15
CA VAL A 26 20.70 4.58 7.20
C VAL A 26 19.85 5.75 6.72
N PHE A 27 19.72 5.86 5.40
CA PHE A 27 18.93 6.87 4.74
C PHE A 27 17.89 6.20 3.85
N GLY A 28 16.64 6.64 3.99
CA GLY A 28 15.50 6.14 3.26
C GLY A 28 14.69 7.27 2.62
N VAL A 29 14.27 7.07 1.38
CA VAL A 29 13.33 7.92 0.65
C VAL A 29 12.24 7.01 0.10
N GLY A 30 10.99 7.34 0.37
CA GLY A 30 9.85 6.65 -0.20
C GLY A 30 8.90 7.62 -0.85
N VAL A 31 8.46 7.33 -2.06
CA VAL A 31 7.38 8.05 -2.74
C VAL A 31 6.31 7.05 -3.11
N GLY A 32 5.07 7.39 -2.81
CA GLY A 32 3.92 6.55 -3.04
C GLY A 32 2.74 7.32 -3.60
N GLY A 33 1.82 6.56 -4.18
CA GLY A 33 0.53 7.06 -4.61
C GLY A 33 -0.52 5.99 -4.41
N THR A 34 -1.72 6.43 -4.05
CA THR A 34 -2.92 5.61 -3.94
C THR A 34 -3.99 6.22 -4.83
N VAL A 35 -4.61 5.39 -5.66
CA VAL A 35 -5.74 5.76 -6.50
C VAL A 35 -6.92 4.89 -6.09
N ARG A 36 -8.06 5.50 -5.77
CA ARG A 36 -9.27 4.81 -5.37
C ARG A 36 -10.43 5.24 -6.27
N TYR A 37 -11.06 4.25 -6.91
CA TYR A 37 -12.29 4.44 -7.64
C TYR A 37 -13.47 4.04 -6.75
N LEU A 38 -14.41 4.97 -6.59
CA LEU A 38 -15.60 4.82 -5.78
C LEU A 38 -16.84 5.04 -6.67
N PRO A 39 -17.62 3.99 -6.95
CA PRO A 39 -18.87 4.10 -7.71
C PRO A 39 -19.94 4.86 -6.92
N GLU A 40 -21.02 5.24 -7.60
CA GLU A 40 -22.19 5.88 -6.95
C GLU A 40 -22.79 4.99 -5.84
N ASP A 41 -22.81 3.67 -6.06
CA ASP A 41 -23.16 2.68 -5.06
C ASP A 41 -21.92 2.31 -4.24
N TYR A 42 -21.83 2.84 -3.02
CA TYR A 42 -20.73 2.65 -2.06
C TYR A 42 -20.56 1.21 -1.55
N HIS A 43 -21.28 0.24 -2.10
CA HIS A 43 -21.17 -1.17 -1.75
C HIS A 43 -19.85 -1.80 -2.22
N TRP A 44 -19.14 -1.17 -3.15
CA TRP A 44 -17.83 -1.65 -3.56
C TRP A 44 -16.91 -0.50 -3.95
N TRP A 45 -15.60 -0.75 -3.90
CA TRP A 45 -14.61 0.17 -4.44
C TRP A 45 -13.36 -0.60 -4.85
N ILE A 46 -12.53 0.05 -5.66
CA ILE A 46 -11.23 -0.50 -6.06
C ILE A 46 -10.15 0.48 -5.68
N GLU A 47 -9.07 -0.03 -5.12
CA GLU A 47 -7.89 0.72 -4.75
C GLU A 47 -6.66 0.16 -5.45
N GLY A 48 -5.84 1.05 -6.00
CA GLY A 48 -4.51 0.75 -6.52
C GLY A 48 -3.48 1.57 -5.76
N MET A 49 -2.40 0.92 -5.34
CA MET A 49 -1.27 1.55 -4.65
C MET A 49 0.01 1.28 -5.43
N ALA A 50 0.85 2.29 -5.52
CA ALA A 50 2.21 2.16 -6.02
C ALA A 50 3.15 2.88 -5.07
N ARG A 51 4.25 2.23 -4.68
CA ARG A 51 5.28 2.82 -3.83
C ARG A 51 6.66 2.44 -4.33
N ILE A 52 7.52 3.43 -4.41
CA ILE A 52 8.94 3.29 -4.70
C ILE A 52 9.69 3.68 -3.44
N LEU A 53 10.59 2.81 -3.00
CA LEU A 53 11.41 3.00 -1.81
C LEU A 53 12.89 2.85 -2.20
N PHE A 54 13.70 3.81 -1.77
CA PHE A 54 15.15 3.69 -1.71
C PHE A 54 15.56 3.72 -0.24
N ASP A 55 16.30 2.72 0.22
CA ASP A 55 16.79 2.62 1.59
C ASP A 55 18.20 2.03 1.59
N THR A 56 19.17 2.77 2.15
CA THR A 56 20.58 2.34 2.16
C THR A 56 20.86 1.18 3.11
N GLY A 57 19.96 0.91 4.07
CA GLY A 57 20.03 -0.19 5.03
C GLY A 57 19.44 -1.50 4.52
N LEU A 58 18.69 -1.48 3.42
CA LEU A 58 18.10 -2.67 2.81
C LEU A 58 18.96 -3.22 1.67
N ASN A 59 18.91 -4.54 1.47
CA ASN A 59 19.38 -5.20 0.25
C ASN A 59 18.20 -5.97 -0.37
N PRO A 60 17.79 -5.69 -1.63
CA PRO A 60 18.23 -4.57 -2.47
C PRO A 60 17.82 -3.21 -1.88
N LYS A 61 18.63 -2.18 -2.15
CA LYS A 61 18.41 -0.80 -1.66
C LYS A 61 17.20 -0.12 -2.29
N PHE A 62 16.88 -0.50 -3.52
CA PHE A 62 15.71 0.02 -4.24
C PHE A 62 14.62 -1.05 -4.27
N ARG A 63 13.38 -0.66 -3.99
CA ARG A 63 12.21 -1.54 -3.99
C ARG A 63 11.00 -0.83 -4.58
N VAL A 64 10.35 -1.51 -5.53
CA VAL A 64 9.03 -1.15 -6.03
C VAL A 64 8.01 -2.11 -5.47
N ASN A 65 6.94 -1.53 -4.90
CA ASN A 65 5.77 -2.24 -4.43
C ASN A 65 4.54 -1.71 -5.16
N LEU A 66 3.74 -2.62 -5.68
CA LEU A 66 2.44 -2.34 -6.30
C LEU A 66 1.40 -3.18 -5.56
N ALA A 67 0.22 -2.62 -5.32
CA ALA A 67 -0.89 -3.38 -4.80
C ALA A 67 -2.18 -2.94 -5.47
N GLY A 68 -3.11 -3.87 -5.58
CA GLY A 68 -4.49 -3.61 -6.01
C GLY A 68 -5.43 -4.40 -5.13
N GLU A 69 -6.49 -3.76 -4.65
CA GLU A 69 -7.50 -4.36 -3.80
C GLU A 69 -8.89 -3.98 -4.32
N ILE A 70 -9.77 -4.98 -4.43
CA ILE A 70 -11.19 -4.78 -4.60
C ILE A 70 -11.90 -5.06 -3.28
N ASP A 71 -12.81 -4.17 -2.96
CA ASP A 71 -13.54 -4.15 -1.72
C ASP A 71 -15.02 -4.22 -1.95
N TYR A 72 -15.71 -4.93 -1.07
CA TYR A 72 -17.15 -5.02 -1.07
C TYR A 72 -17.70 -4.95 0.36
N LEU A 73 -18.65 -4.05 0.57
CA LEU A 73 -19.35 -3.83 1.84
C LEU A 73 -20.67 -4.62 1.83
N LEU A 74 -20.64 -5.83 2.40
CA LEU A 74 -21.82 -6.70 2.52
C LEU A 74 -22.85 -6.16 3.49
N THR A 75 -22.40 -5.60 4.60
CA THR A 75 -23.22 -4.88 5.58
C THR A 75 -22.41 -3.69 6.10
N PRO A 76 -23.02 -2.68 6.74
CA PRO A 76 -22.29 -1.53 7.29
C PRO A 76 -21.13 -1.90 8.24
N ASN A 77 -21.14 -3.11 8.78
CA ASN A 77 -20.16 -3.61 9.74
C ASN A 77 -19.21 -4.65 9.15
N PHE A 78 -19.50 -5.16 7.96
CA PHE A 78 -18.75 -6.25 7.35
C PHE A 78 -18.30 -5.91 5.94
N ARG A 79 -16.98 -5.84 5.77
CA ARG A 79 -16.29 -5.64 4.49
C ARG A 79 -15.59 -6.94 4.11
N THR A 80 -15.76 -7.39 2.88
CA THR A 80 -14.93 -8.43 2.25
C THR A 80 -14.02 -7.79 1.22
N TYR A 81 -12.83 -8.34 1.07
CA TYR A 81 -11.83 -7.78 0.18
C TYR A 81 -10.98 -8.87 -0.45
N GLY A 82 -10.49 -8.60 -1.65
CA GLY A 82 -9.59 -9.45 -2.41
C GLY A 82 -8.56 -8.59 -3.09
N GLY A 83 -7.29 -9.00 -3.03
CA GLY A 83 -6.21 -8.17 -3.52
C GLY A 83 -5.02 -8.97 -4.05
N LEU A 84 -4.21 -8.25 -4.80
CA LEU A 84 -2.94 -8.69 -5.32
C LEU A 84 -1.90 -7.66 -4.92
N SER A 85 -0.78 -8.13 -4.38
CA SER A 85 0.38 -7.28 -4.13
C SER A 85 1.61 -7.86 -4.80
N ILE A 86 2.37 -6.98 -5.43
CA ILE A 86 3.66 -7.26 -6.03
C ILE A 86 4.67 -6.44 -5.24
N SER A 87 5.66 -7.10 -4.66
CA SER A 87 6.65 -6.44 -3.81
C SER A 87 8.08 -6.80 -4.21
N ASN A 88 9.02 -6.00 -3.72
CA ASN A 88 10.45 -6.24 -3.86
C ASN A 88 10.90 -6.32 -5.34
N ASN A 89 10.56 -5.31 -6.14
CA ASN A 89 10.91 -5.23 -7.56
C ASN A 89 10.36 -6.41 -8.38
N PHE A 90 9.08 -6.70 -8.23
CA PHE A 90 8.42 -7.79 -8.96
C PHE A 90 8.92 -9.20 -8.59
N GLY A 91 9.76 -9.33 -7.55
CA GLY A 91 10.29 -10.61 -7.08
C GLY A 91 9.29 -11.45 -6.30
N THR A 92 8.28 -10.80 -5.69
CA THR A 92 7.25 -11.49 -4.90
C THR A 92 5.87 -11.05 -5.37
N ILE A 93 5.00 -12.02 -5.68
CA ILE A 93 3.59 -11.82 -6.00
C ILE A 93 2.77 -12.55 -4.95
N CYS A 94 1.87 -11.83 -4.30
CA CYS A 94 0.97 -12.35 -3.28
C CYS A 94 -0.47 -12.08 -3.69
N ALA A 95 -1.29 -13.12 -3.72
CA ALA A 95 -2.74 -12.99 -3.77
C ALA A 95 -3.31 -13.21 -2.37
N TYR A 96 -4.28 -12.39 -1.98
CA TYR A 96 -4.91 -12.49 -0.69
C TYR A 96 -6.39 -12.14 -0.78
N ALA A 97 -7.18 -12.69 0.12
CA ALA A 97 -8.59 -12.37 0.28
C ALA A 97 -8.98 -12.53 1.74
N GLY A 98 -9.97 -11.77 2.19
CA GLY A 98 -10.39 -11.79 3.58
C GLY A 98 -11.65 -11.00 3.83
N GLY A 99 -11.97 -10.87 5.11
CA GLY A 99 -13.08 -10.07 5.59
C GLY A 99 -12.72 -9.38 6.89
N GLN A 100 -13.24 -8.17 7.06
CA GLN A 100 -13.08 -7.35 8.24
C GLN A 100 -14.46 -7.05 8.81
N TYR A 101 -14.67 -7.45 10.07
CA TYR A 101 -15.86 -7.10 10.84
C TYR A 101 -15.51 -6.02 11.86
N ARG A 102 -16.29 -4.93 11.90
CA ARG A 102 -16.13 -3.84 12.87
C ARG A 102 -17.11 -4.04 14.02
N ILE A 103 -16.57 -4.23 15.23
CA ILE A 103 -17.32 -4.28 16.49
C ILE A 103 -17.17 -2.92 17.19
N TRP A 104 -18.28 -2.38 17.70
CA TRP A 104 -18.33 -1.20 18.57
C TRP A 104 -18.73 -1.60 19.98
#